data_AF-A0A351IX93-F1
#
_entry.id   AF-A0A351IX93-F1
#
_cell.length_a   1.000
_cell.length_b   1.000
_cell.length_c   1.000
_cell.angle_alpha   90.00
_cell.angle_beta   90.00
_cell.angle_gamma   90.00
#
_symmetry.space_group_name_H-M   'P 1'
#
loop_
_entity.id
_entity.type
_entity.pdbx_description
1 polymer ?
#
loop_
_entity_poly.entity_id
_entity_poly.type
_entity_poly.pdbx_seq_one_letter_code
_entity_poly.pdbx_strand_id
1 'polypeptide(L)'
;LNLQQEYTLEISVPIVVVAAFCILRLSEHSKIKGDAAIALLSTSAIAVGSLIYEKAGTGSSGDMCSSLFGNTSILNITNKDLLLSLALSVVVLVLFGAFYNRIFSITFDENFGQATGIRVGTYKMLIAILTAITIVLGMRMLGTVMISGMIIFPALTSMRVCKSFRAVILCSAVVSVICFVFGFFTASLLGLRTGPTVITVDLMAFLLFSVAGRLTGKG
;
A
#
# COMPACT_ATOMS: atom_id res chain seq x y z
N LEU A 1 -24.17 0.76 -13.94
CA LEU A 1 -23.19 0.08 -13.05
C LEU A 1 -21.97 -0.44 -13.81
N ASN A 2 -22.08 -1.30 -14.83
CA ASN A 2 -20.90 -1.69 -15.64
C ASN A 2 -20.30 -0.52 -16.47
N LEU A 3 -21.14 0.31 -17.10
CA LEU A 3 -20.66 1.43 -17.95
C LEU A 3 -19.89 2.52 -17.19
N GLN A 4 -20.29 2.90 -15.96
CA GLN A 4 -19.55 3.91 -15.18
C GLN A 4 -18.17 3.41 -14.69
N GLN A 5 -18.02 2.11 -14.44
CA GLN A 5 -16.74 1.52 -14.05
C GLN A 5 -15.78 1.47 -15.24
N GLU A 6 -16.30 1.25 -16.45
CA GLU A 6 -15.55 1.25 -17.72
C GLU A 6 -14.94 2.63 -18.01
N TYR A 7 -15.74 3.71 -17.94
CA TYR A 7 -15.25 5.09 -18.15
C TYR A 7 -14.22 5.53 -17.10
N THR A 8 -14.34 5.05 -15.86
CA THR A 8 -13.42 5.41 -14.77
C THR A 8 -12.03 4.82 -15.01
N LEU A 9 -11.95 3.59 -15.52
CA LEU A 9 -10.67 2.93 -15.82
C LEU A 9 -9.99 3.56 -17.05
N GLU A 10 -10.75 3.85 -18.11
CA GLU A 10 -10.22 4.49 -19.32
C GLU A 10 -9.61 5.87 -19.07
N ILE A 11 -10.17 6.64 -18.13
CA ILE A 11 -9.63 7.97 -17.76
C ILE A 11 -8.50 7.86 -16.74
N SER A 12 -8.61 6.93 -15.77
CA SER A 12 -7.62 6.82 -14.69
C SER A 12 -6.27 6.27 -15.16
N VAL A 13 -6.27 5.27 -16.06
CA VAL A 13 -5.04 4.65 -16.56
C VAL A 13 -4.10 5.66 -17.24
N PRO A 14 -4.53 6.48 -18.22
CA PRO A 14 -3.63 7.44 -18.87
C PRO A 14 -3.13 8.51 -17.89
N ILE A 15 -3.96 8.96 -16.94
CA ILE A 15 -3.57 9.90 -15.90
C ILE A 15 -2.47 9.32 -15.00
N VAL A 16 -2.61 8.06 -14.56
CA VAL A 16 -1.60 7.39 -13.73
C VAL A 16 -0.30 7.19 -14.52
N VAL A 17 -0.37 6.87 -15.82
CA VAL A 17 0.82 6.74 -16.68
C VAL A 17 1.55 8.07 -16.83
N VAL A 18 0.81 9.16 -17.09
CA VAL A 18 1.40 10.52 -17.17
C VAL A 18 2.02 10.92 -15.83
N ALA A 19 1.34 10.66 -14.72
CA ALA A 19 1.87 10.93 -13.39
C ALA A 19 3.15 10.12 -13.11
N ALA A 20 3.17 8.82 -13.45
CA ALA A 20 4.34 7.96 -13.28
C ALA A 20 5.53 8.45 -14.10
N PHE A 21 5.30 8.86 -15.36
CA PHE A 21 6.35 9.43 -16.21
C PHE A 21 6.87 10.76 -15.64
N CYS A 22 5.98 11.59 -15.09
CA CYS A 22 6.35 12.85 -14.45
C CYS A 22 7.21 12.60 -13.20
N ILE A 23 6.84 11.64 -12.35
CA ILE A 23 7.64 11.23 -11.18
C ILE A 23 9.04 10.76 -11.63
N LEU A 24 9.10 9.87 -12.63
CA LEU A 24 10.37 9.34 -13.16
C LEU A 24 11.28 10.47 -13.65
N ARG A 25 10.75 11.40 -14.46
CA ARG A 25 11.51 12.53 -14.97
C ARG A 25 11.95 13.50 -13.88
N LEU A 26 11.09 13.78 -12.91
CA LEU A 26 11.40 14.68 -11.81
C LEU A 26 12.48 14.06 -10.90
N SER A 27 12.46 12.74 -10.71
CA SER A 27 13.46 12.01 -9.93
C SER A 27 14.82 11.89 -10.64
N GLU A 28 14.86 11.82 -11.98
CA GLU A 28 16.11 11.70 -12.74
C GLU A 28 16.80 13.04 -13.01
N HIS A 29 16.03 14.09 -13.31
CA HIS A 29 16.57 15.37 -13.79
C HIS A 29 16.58 16.50 -12.75
N SER A 30 15.84 16.39 -11.64
CA SER A 30 15.80 17.45 -10.62
C SER A 30 16.69 17.12 -9.43
N LYS A 31 17.20 18.15 -8.74
CA LYS A 31 17.87 18.04 -7.43
C LYS A 31 16.93 17.58 -6.29
N ILE A 32 15.67 17.30 -6.62
CA ILE A 32 14.63 16.88 -5.69
C ILE A 32 14.80 15.37 -5.49
N LYS A 33 14.99 14.94 -4.24
CA LYS A 33 15.03 13.51 -3.89
C LYS A 33 13.73 12.83 -4.34
N GLY A 34 13.82 11.61 -4.86
CA GLY A 34 12.66 10.86 -5.37
C GLY A 34 11.46 10.85 -4.41
N ASP A 35 11.71 10.67 -3.10
CA ASP A 35 10.65 10.72 -2.08
C ASP A 35 9.92 12.08 -2.01
N ALA A 36 10.66 13.18 -2.18
CA ALA A 36 10.08 14.52 -2.20
C ALA A 36 9.29 14.78 -3.48
N ALA A 37 9.74 14.24 -4.62
CA ALA A 37 9.00 14.31 -5.89
C ALA A 37 7.67 13.55 -5.80
N ILE A 38 7.67 12.35 -5.21
CA ILE A 38 6.47 11.56 -4.97
C ILE A 38 5.51 12.31 -4.04
N ALA A 39 5.99 12.81 -2.90
CA ALA A 39 5.15 13.54 -1.95
C ALA A 39 4.50 14.79 -2.58
N LEU A 40 5.27 15.57 -3.34
CA LEU A 40 4.79 16.77 -4.02
C LEU A 40 3.73 16.44 -5.08
N LEU A 41 3.99 15.45 -5.93
CA LEU A 41 3.05 15.04 -6.98
C LEU A 41 1.79 14.41 -6.40
N SER A 42 1.91 13.55 -5.37
CA SER A 42 0.74 12.93 -4.74
C SER A 42 -0.15 13.95 -4.03
N THR A 43 0.42 14.88 -3.25
CA THR A 43 -0.37 15.89 -2.53
C THR A 43 -1.04 16.89 -3.48
N SER A 44 -0.33 17.33 -4.52
CA SER A 44 -0.89 18.21 -5.56
C SER A 44 -1.99 17.50 -6.36
N ALA A 45 -1.83 16.22 -6.71
CA ALA A 45 -2.85 15.45 -7.41
C ALA A 45 -4.14 15.30 -6.58
N ILE A 46 -4.02 15.01 -5.27
CA ILE A 46 -5.18 14.93 -4.38
C ILE A 46 -5.89 16.28 -4.28
N ALA A 47 -5.14 17.38 -4.13
CA ALA A 47 -5.72 18.72 -4.04
C ALA A 47 -6.43 19.15 -5.31
N VAL A 48 -5.82 18.95 -6.48
CA VAL A 48 -6.44 19.25 -7.78
C VAL A 48 -7.65 18.35 -8.01
N GLY A 49 -7.53 17.06 -7.70
CA GLY A 49 -8.62 16.08 -7.82
C GLY A 49 -9.84 16.44 -6.96
N SER A 50 -9.64 16.87 -5.71
CA SER A 50 -10.74 17.27 -4.83
C SER A 50 -11.46 18.52 -5.33
N LEU A 51 -10.72 19.51 -5.85
CA LEU A 51 -11.31 20.73 -6.42
C LEU A 51 -12.17 20.43 -7.66
N ILE A 52 -11.69 19.54 -8.54
CA ILE A 52 -12.44 19.14 -9.74
C ILE A 52 -13.70 18.37 -9.34
N TYR A 53 -13.58 17.44 -8.38
CA TYR A 53 -14.70 16.64 -7.91
C TYR A 53 -15.81 17.51 -7.28
N GLU A 54 -15.45 18.46 -6.43
CA GLU A 54 -16.40 19.38 -5.80
C GLU A 54 -17.11 20.26 -6.84
N LYS A 55 -16.37 20.75 -7.85
CA LYS A 55 -16.92 21.59 -8.92
C LYS A 55 -17.82 20.80 -9.90
N ALA A 56 -17.60 19.51 -10.07
CA ALA A 56 -18.40 18.66 -10.97
C ALA A 56 -19.83 18.38 -10.47
N GLY A 57 -20.20 18.84 -9.27
CA GLY A 57 -21.57 18.79 -8.73
C GLY A 57 -22.14 17.38 -8.54
N THR A 58 -21.29 16.35 -8.65
CA THR A 58 -21.69 14.94 -8.81
C THR A 58 -21.54 14.09 -7.55
N GLY A 59 -21.08 14.67 -6.43
CA GLY A 59 -21.01 13.91 -5.18
C GLY A 59 -20.77 14.77 -3.95
N SER A 60 -21.37 14.35 -2.83
CA SER A 60 -21.03 14.87 -1.51
C SER A 60 -19.59 14.48 -1.17
N SER A 61 -18.86 15.32 -0.42
CA SER A 61 -17.50 15.03 0.05
C SER A 61 -17.36 13.65 0.75
N GLY A 62 -18.47 13.10 1.23
CA GLY A 62 -18.57 11.76 1.80
C GLY A 62 -18.13 10.62 0.87
N ASP A 63 -18.35 10.72 -0.46
CA ASP A 63 -18.04 9.65 -1.42
C ASP A 63 -16.54 9.61 -1.79
N MET A 64 -15.87 10.77 -1.80
CA MET A 64 -14.41 10.81 -1.90
C MET A 64 -13.77 10.26 -0.63
N CYS A 65 -14.24 10.72 0.54
CA CYS A 65 -13.72 10.26 1.82
C CYS A 65 -13.93 8.75 2.01
N SER A 66 -15.05 8.18 1.57
CA SER A 66 -15.29 6.73 1.66
C SER A 66 -14.37 5.93 0.73
N SER A 67 -14.00 6.45 -0.44
CA SER A 67 -13.04 5.79 -1.33
C SER A 67 -11.60 5.85 -0.79
N LEU A 68 -11.21 6.98 -0.19
CA LEU A 68 -9.88 7.18 0.39
C LEU A 68 -9.70 6.41 1.70
N PHE A 69 -10.69 6.45 2.58
CA PHE A 69 -10.61 5.95 3.95
C PHE A 69 -11.38 4.64 4.19
N GLY A 70 -12.02 4.10 3.16
CA GLY A 70 -12.91 2.96 3.29
C GLY A 70 -14.27 3.36 3.86
N ASN A 71 -15.26 2.49 3.66
CA ASN A 71 -16.61 2.71 4.16
C ASN A 71 -16.79 2.08 5.55
N THR A 72 -17.56 2.73 6.43
CA THR A 72 -17.92 2.20 7.77
C THR A 72 -18.74 0.91 7.71
N SER A 73 -19.40 0.63 6.58
CA SER A 73 -20.07 -0.65 6.32
C SER A 73 -19.14 -1.64 5.61
N ILE A 74 -18.12 -2.14 6.32
CA ILE A 74 -17.42 -3.40 5.97
C ILE A 74 -18.42 -4.58 5.88
N LEU A 75 -19.64 -4.42 6.42
CA LEU A 75 -20.75 -5.35 6.35
C LEU A 75 -21.38 -5.51 4.95
N ASN A 76 -21.03 -4.68 3.95
CA ASN A 76 -21.57 -4.79 2.58
C ASN A 76 -20.60 -5.45 1.59
N ILE A 77 -19.61 -6.20 2.09
CA ILE A 77 -18.73 -7.03 1.26
C ILE A 77 -19.55 -8.23 0.78
N THR A 78 -19.71 -8.35 -0.53
CA THR A 78 -20.40 -9.50 -1.14
C THR A 78 -19.55 -10.76 -0.94
N ASN A 79 -20.17 -11.91 -0.62
CA ASN A 79 -19.49 -13.20 -0.45
C ASN A 79 -18.55 -13.56 -1.62
N LYS A 80 -18.89 -13.12 -2.85
CA LYS A 80 -18.06 -13.26 -4.04
C LYS A 80 -16.75 -12.47 -3.96
N ASP A 81 -16.79 -11.23 -3.49
CA ASP A 81 -15.59 -10.39 -3.36
C ASP A 81 -14.67 -10.94 -2.26
N LEU A 82 -15.24 -11.52 -1.19
CA LEU A 82 -14.50 -12.21 -0.14
C LEU A 82 -13.80 -13.48 -0.67
N LEU A 83 -14.52 -14.33 -1.41
CA LEU A 83 -13.96 -15.56 -1.98
C LEU A 83 -12.86 -15.27 -3.01
N LEU A 84 -13.06 -14.25 -3.84
CA LEU A 84 -12.08 -13.81 -4.84
C LEU A 84 -10.81 -13.26 -4.18
N SER A 85 -10.98 -12.43 -3.14
CA SER A 85 -9.85 -11.94 -2.32
C SER A 85 -9.11 -13.08 -1.61
N LEU A 86 -9.82 -14.08 -1.09
CA LEU A 86 -9.22 -15.23 -0.43
C LEU A 86 -8.42 -16.08 -1.41
N ALA A 87 -9.00 -16.42 -2.57
CA ALA A 87 -8.33 -17.18 -3.61
C ALA A 87 -7.06 -16.46 -4.11
N LEU A 88 -7.15 -15.16 -4.38
CA LEU A 88 -6.00 -14.36 -4.83
C LEU A 88 -4.93 -14.23 -3.74
N SER A 89 -5.31 -14.06 -2.47
CA SER A 89 -4.36 -14.04 -1.35
C SER A 89 -3.57 -15.34 -1.28
N VAL A 90 -4.24 -16.49 -1.41
CA VAL A 90 -3.56 -17.80 -1.46
C VAL A 90 -2.60 -17.89 -2.65
N VAL A 91 -3.01 -17.45 -3.85
CA VAL A 91 -2.14 -17.44 -5.04
C VAL A 91 -0.91 -16.56 -4.82
N VAL A 92 -1.07 -15.37 -4.25
CA VAL A 92 0.04 -14.45 -3.94
C VAL A 92 0.99 -15.08 -2.92
N LEU A 93 0.48 -15.69 -1.85
CA LEU A 93 1.30 -16.36 -0.83
C LEU A 93 2.06 -17.56 -1.40
N VAL A 94 1.42 -18.36 -2.27
CA VAL A 94 2.06 -19.51 -2.94
C VAL A 94 3.16 -19.04 -3.88
N LEU A 95 2.90 -18.02 -4.71
CA LEU A 95 3.91 -17.43 -5.60
C LEU A 95 5.06 -16.81 -4.80
N PHE A 96 4.76 -16.08 -3.72
CA PHE A 96 5.78 -15.50 -2.85
C PHE A 96 6.65 -16.59 -2.21
N GLY A 97 6.04 -17.67 -1.70
CA GLY A 97 6.76 -18.81 -1.14
C GLY A 97 7.64 -19.54 -2.17
N ALA A 98 7.10 -19.79 -3.37
CA ALA A 98 7.83 -20.47 -4.44
C ALA A 98 9.03 -19.66 -4.96
N PHE A 99 8.91 -18.33 -5.00
CA PHE A 99 9.97 -17.43 -5.50
C PHE A 99 10.76 -16.74 -4.38
N TYR A 100 10.61 -17.16 -3.12
CA TYR A 100 11.20 -16.53 -1.95
C TYR A 100 12.71 -16.22 -2.09
N ASN A 101 13.51 -17.22 -2.49
CA ASN A 101 14.96 -17.06 -2.64
C ASN A 101 15.34 -16.03 -3.72
N ARG A 102 14.54 -15.93 -4.80
CA ARG A 102 14.79 -14.98 -5.90
C ARG A 102 14.39 -13.56 -5.50
N ILE A 103 13.26 -13.41 -4.79
CA ILE A 103 12.81 -12.12 -4.25
C ILE A 103 13.81 -11.56 -3.24
N PHE A 104 14.35 -12.42 -2.36
CA PHE A 104 15.39 -12.04 -1.41
C PHE A 104 16.65 -11.51 -2.10
N SER A 105 17.15 -12.22 -3.11
CA SER A 105 18.36 -11.82 -3.84
C SER A 105 18.23 -10.45 -4.48
N ILE A 106 17.07 -10.13 -5.06
CA ILE A 106 16.83 -8.85 -5.74
C ILE A 106 16.65 -7.70 -4.74
N THR A 107 16.06 -7.98 -3.58
CA THR A 107 15.80 -6.95 -2.56
C THR A 107 17.07 -6.51 -1.84
N PHE A 108 18.04 -7.42 -1.65
CA PHE A 108 19.28 -7.11 -0.92
C PHE A 108 20.42 -6.64 -1.83
N ASP A 109 20.57 -7.25 -3.01
CA ASP A 109 21.62 -6.83 -3.93
C ASP A 109 21.22 -7.16 -5.38
N GLU A 110 20.68 -6.13 -6.03
CA GLU A 110 20.28 -6.20 -7.43
C GLU A 110 21.47 -6.53 -8.35
N ASN A 111 22.66 -5.99 -8.04
CA ASN A 111 23.87 -6.20 -8.83
C ASN A 111 24.41 -7.62 -8.66
N PHE A 112 24.31 -8.19 -7.45
CA PHE A 112 24.64 -9.59 -7.18
C PHE A 112 23.66 -10.55 -7.88
N GLY A 113 22.37 -10.20 -7.93
CA GLY A 113 21.37 -10.95 -8.69
C GLY A 113 21.64 -10.97 -10.19
N GLN A 114 22.07 -9.84 -10.77
CA GLN A 114 22.48 -9.78 -12.18
C GLN A 114 23.77 -10.57 -12.43
N ALA A 115 24.75 -10.48 -11.53
CA ALA A 115 26.03 -11.20 -11.62
C ALA A 115 25.87 -12.73 -11.49
N THR A 116 24.85 -13.20 -10.76
CA THR A 116 24.54 -14.63 -10.58
C THR A 116 23.62 -15.21 -11.67
N GLY A 117 23.34 -14.44 -12.74
CA GLY A 117 22.56 -14.90 -13.90
C GLY A 117 21.05 -14.90 -13.69
N ILE A 118 20.53 -14.24 -12.65
CA ILE A 118 19.10 -14.07 -12.43
C ILE A 118 18.60 -12.96 -13.37
N ARG A 119 17.52 -13.23 -14.12
CA ARG A 119 16.83 -12.21 -14.93
C ARG A 119 16.07 -11.23 -14.02
N VAL A 120 16.81 -10.33 -13.38
CA VAL A 120 16.30 -9.35 -12.42
C VAL A 120 15.09 -8.59 -12.96
N GLY A 121 15.11 -8.18 -14.24
CA GLY A 121 13.99 -7.49 -14.88
C GLY A 121 12.66 -8.27 -14.83
N THR A 122 12.68 -9.58 -15.08
CA THR A 122 11.46 -10.42 -15.05
C THR A 122 10.89 -10.54 -13.63
N TYR A 123 11.75 -10.71 -12.63
CA TYR A 123 11.31 -10.82 -11.23
C TYR A 123 10.87 -9.50 -10.64
N LYS A 124 11.52 -8.38 -11.01
CA LYS A 124 11.04 -7.03 -10.67
C LYS A 124 9.63 -6.81 -11.23
N MET A 125 9.39 -7.18 -12.48
CA MET A 125 8.07 -7.10 -13.09
C MET A 125 7.06 -8.02 -12.39
N LEU A 126 7.45 -9.25 -12.04
CA LEU A 126 6.60 -10.19 -11.31
C LEU A 126 6.19 -9.64 -9.94
N ILE A 127 7.14 -9.10 -9.17
CA ILE A 127 6.88 -8.48 -7.86
C ILE A 127 5.97 -7.27 -8.04
N ALA A 128 6.24 -6.40 -9.02
CA ALA A 128 5.42 -5.24 -9.31
C ALA A 128 3.97 -5.61 -9.68
N ILE A 129 3.77 -6.65 -10.50
CA ILE A 129 2.45 -7.16 -10.85
C ILE A 129 1.74 -7.74 -9.62
N LEU A 130 2.42 -8.56 -8.81
CA LEU A 130 1.85 -9.09 -7.57
C LEU A 130 1.39 -7.97 -6.64
N THR A 131 2.26 -6.99 -6.40
CA THR A 131 1.95 -5.84 -5.54
C THR A 131 0.81 -5.00 -6.13
N ALA A 132 0.80 -4.75 -7.43
CA ALA A 132 -0.28 -4.01 -8.08
C ALA A 132 -1.63 -4.72 -7.92
N ILE A 133 -1.68 -6.03 -8.13
CA ILE A 133 -2.89 -6.83 -7.93
C ILE A 133 -3.33 -6.77 -6.47
N THR A 134 -2.41 -6.95 -5.52
CA THR A 134 -2.72 -6.85 -4.07
C THR A 134 -3.27 -5.47 -3.70
N ILE A 135 -2.68 -4.39 -4.22
CA ILE A 135 -3.13 -3.02 -3.97
C ILE A 135 -4.53 -2.79 -4.55
N VAL A 136 -4.75 -3.09 -5.83
CA VAL A 136 -6.05 -2.86 -6.49
C VAL A 136 -7.19 -3.61 -5.80
N LEU A 137 -6.95 -4.87 -5.41
CA LEU A 137 -7.93 -5.67 -4.68
C LEU A 137 -8.22 -5.08 -3.30
N GLY A 138 -7.18 -4.77 -2.54
CA GLY A 138 -7.35 -4.26 -1.19
C GLY A 138 -7.90 -2.83 -1.15
N MET A 139 -7.64 -2.00 -2.16
CA MET A 139 -8.27 -0.67 -2.31
C MET A 139 -9.80 -0.75 -2.29
N ARG A 140 -10.38 -1.78 -2.92
CA ARG A 140 -11.85 -1.95 -2.97
C ARG A 140 -12.45 -2.33 -1.61
N MET A 141 -11.67 -2.98 -0.74
CA MET A 141 -12.12 -3.47 0.56
C MET A 141 -11.82 -2.50 1.71
N LEU A 142 -10.62 -1.92 1.69
CA LEU A 142 -10.04 -1.18 2.81
C LEU A 142 -10.02 0.33 2.56
N GLY A 143 -10.09 0.78 1.31
CA GLY A 143 -9.82 2.16 0.91
C GLY A 143 -8.35 2.39 0.59
N THR A 144 -8.07 3.43 -0.21
CA THR A 144 -6.76 3.65 -0.82
C THR A 144 -5.67 4.08 0.17
N VAL A 145 -6.03 4.90 1.15
CA VAL A 145 -5.08 5.43 2.14
C VAL A 145 -4.73 4.34 3.17
N MET A 146 -5.71 3.51 3.54
CA MET A 146 -5.52 2.41 4.49
C MET A 146 -4.57 1.34 3.95
N ILE A 147 -4.73 0.91 2.70
CA ILE A 147 -3.83 -0.09 2.11
C ILE A 147 -2.40 0.42 1.96
N SER A 148 -2.23 1.69 1.58
CA SER A 148 -0.90 2.29 1.48
C SER A 148 -0.19 2.30 2.84
N GLY A 149 -0.91 2.69 3.90
CA GLY A 149 -0.40 2.65 5.27
C GLY A 149 -0.01 1.24 5.72
N MET A 150 -0.90 0.27 5.54
CA MET A 150 -0.68 -1.12 5.99
C MET A 150 0.44 -1.85 5.24
N ILE A 151 0.79 -1.42 4.02
CA ILE A 151 1.94 -1.98 3.29
C ILE A 151 3.25 -1.39 3.82
N ILE A 152 3.25 -0.09 4.14
CA ILE A 152 4.47 0.66 4.45
C ILE A 152 4.82 0.57 5.94
N PHE A 153 3.88 0.89 6.85
CA PHE A 153 4.17 1.01 8.28
C PHE A 153 4.61 -0.29 8.94
N PRO A 154 3.96 -1.46 8.74
CA PRO A 154 4.37 -2.71 9.37
C PRO A 154 5.76 -3.18 8.89
N ALA A 155 6.08 -2.94 7.61
CA ALA A 155 7.38 -3.22 7.04
C ALA A 155 8.46 -2.33 7.67
N LEU A 156 8.24 -1.01 7.72
CA LEU A 156 9.16 -0.06 8.34
C LEU A 156 9.35 -0.35 9.85
N THR A 157 8.27 -0.65 10.56
CA THR A 157 8.28 -1.00 11.98
C THR A 157 9.14 -2.24 12.23
N SER A 158 8.99 -3.27 11.40
CA SER A 158 9.74 -4.52 11.53
C SER A 158 11.20 -4.37 11.15
N MET A 159 11.52 -3.53 10.16
CA MET A 159 12.91 -3.23 9.78
C MET A 159 13.69 -2.50 10.89
N ARG A 160 13.02 -1.80 11.81
CA ARG A 160 13.69 -1.16 12.96
C ARG A 160 14.13 -2.16 14.03
N VAL A 161 13.48 -3.32 14.13
CA VAL A 161 13.76 -4.30 15.19
C VAL A 161 14.49 -5.53 14.67
N CYS A 162 14.19 -5.95 13.43
CA CYS A 162 14.73 -7.16 12.83
C CYS A 162 15.85 -6.84 11.82
N LYS A 163 16.99 -7.54 11.93
CA LYS A 163 18.12 -7.43 10.98
C LYS A 163 18.12 -8.51 9.88
N SER A 164 17.28 -9.54 10.01
CA SER A 164 17.17 -10.63 9.03
C SER A 164 15.91 -10.48 8.21
N PHE A 165 15.99 -10.68 6.89
CA PHE A 165 14.85 -10.57 5.96
C PHE A 165 13.70 -11.51 6.32
N ARG A 166 14.01 -12.76 6.72
CA ARG A 166 12.99 -13.71 7.22
C ARG A 166 12.25 -13.15 8.43
N ALA A 167 13.01 -12.57 9.36
CA ALA A 167 12.44 -11.97 10.56
C ALA A 167 11.61 -10.72 10.24
N VAL A 168 12.06 -9.86 9.31
CA VAL A 168 11.30 -8.69 8.86
C VAL A 168 9.96 -9.09 8.24
N ILE A 169 9.94 -10.11 7.38
CA ILE A 169 8.69 -10.59 6.76
C ILE A 169 7.72 -11.12 7.81
N LEU A 170 8.20 -11.98 8.71
CA LEU A 170 7.34 -12.59 9.72
C LEU A 170 6.85 -11.56 10.75
N CYS A 171 7.72 -10.68 11.22
CA CYS A 171 7.35 -9.60 12.12
C CYS A 171 6.39 -8.61 11.46
N SER A 172 6.59 -8.27 10.19
CA SER A 172 5.69 -7.35 9.46
C SER A 172 4.30 -7.95 9.31
N ALA A 173 4.21 -9.25 8.99
CA ALA A 173 2.95 -9.97 8.94
C ALA A 173 2.24 -10.01 10.31
N VAL A 174 2.97 -10.25 11.40
CA VAL A 174 2.38 -10.26 12.75
C VAL A 174 1.95 -8.87 13.19
N VAL A 175 2.81 -7.85 12.99
CA VAL A 175 2.53 -6.45 13.35
C VAL A 175 1.33 -5.92 12.58
N SER A 176 1.24 -6.18 11.26
CA SER A 176 0.09 -5.76 10.46
C SER A 176 -1.22 -6.38 10.95
N VAL A 177 -1.24 -7.69 11.25
CA VAL A 177 -2.45 -8.35 11.78
C VAL A 177 -2.85 -7.76 13.14
N ILE A 178 -1.90 -7.57 14.05
CA ILE A 178 -2.17 -7.00 15.38
C ILE A 178 -2.70 -5.56 15.25
N CYS A 179 -2.03 -4.72 14.47
CA CYS A 179 -2.44 -3.31 14.29
C CYS A 179 -3.80 -3.21 13.61
N PHE A 180 -4.08 -4.06 12.63
CA PHE A 180 -5.40 -4.13 11.98
C PHE A 180 -6.49 -4.54 12.98
N VAL A 181 -6.28 -5.59 13.76
CA VAL A 181 -7.29 -6.07 14.73
C VAL A 181 -7.54 -5.01 15.81
N PHE A 182 -6.48 -4.43 16.39
CA PHE A 182 -6.63 -3.35 17.37
C PHE A 182 -7.29 -2.10 16.78
N GLY A 183 -6.86 -1.67 15.59
CA GLY A 183 -7.44 -0.53 14.88
C GLY A 183 -8.91 -0.76 14.51
N PHE A 184 -9.28 -1.98 14.13
CA PHE A 184 -10.66 -2.35 13.81
C PHE A 184 -11.55 -2.38 15.06
N PHE A 185 -11.09 -2.97 16.16
CA PHE A 185 -11.84 -3.01 17.41
C PHE A 185 -12.03 -1.60 18.00
N THR A 186 -10.98 -0.78 18.02
CA THR A 186 -11.06 0.60 18.50
C THR A 186 -11.98 1.46 17.64
N ALA A 187 -11.93 1.31 16.31
CA ALA A 187 -12.88 1.96 15.40
C ALA A 187 -14.33 1.57 15.70
N SER A 188 -14.57 0.28 15.94
CA SER A 188 -15.91 -0.26 16.22
C SER A 188 -16.47 0.23 17.55
N LEU A 189 -15.62 0.33 18.59
CA LEU A 189 -16.01 0.81 19.93
C LEU A 189 -16.30 2.32 19.95
N LEU A 190 -15.51 3.11 19.20
CA LEU A 190 -15.61 4.58 19.19
C LEU A 190 -16.56 5.11 18.10
N GLY A 191 -17.14 4.24 17.26
CA GLY A 191 -17.97 4.65 16.12
C GLY A 191 -17.21 5.46 15.07
N LEU A 192 -15.88 5.29 14.98
CA LEU A 192 -15.01 6.03 14.07
C LEU A 192 -14.88 5.29 12.72
N ARG A 193 -14.42 6.00 11.68
CA ARG A 193 -14.09 5.38 10.39
C ARG A 193 -12.85 4.50 10.54
N THR A 194 -12.92 3.27 10.03
CA THR A 194 -11.89 2.23 10.19
C THR A 194 -10.54 2.60 9.57
N GLY A 195 -10.51 3.24 8.39
CA GLY A 195 -9.26 3.61 7.72
C GLY A 195 -8.33 4.50 8.56
N PRO A 196 -8.76 5.70 8.97
CA PRO A 196 -7.94 6.62 9.76
C PRO A 196 -7.51 6.02 11.10
N THR A 197 -8.39 5.28 11.78
CA THR A 197 -8.07 4.62 13.06
C THR A 197 -6.99 3.55 12.90
N VAL A 198 -7.07 2.68 11.88
CA VAL A 198 -6.05 1.63 11.68
C VAL A 198 -4.69 2.26 11.36
N ILE A 199 -4.65 3.28 10.49
CA ILE A 199 -3.41 3.99 10.17
C ILE A 199 -2.82 4.68 11.42
N THR A 200 -3.67 5.24 12.28
CA THR A 200 -3.22 5.88 13.53
C THR A 200 -2.59 4.84 14.46
N VAL A 201 -3.17 3.64 14.56
CA VAL A 201 -2.61 2.53 15.33
C VAL A 201 -1.27 2.05 14.74
N ASP A 202 -1.19 1.90 13.42
CA ASP A 202 0.06 1.57 12.72
C ASP A 202 1.16 2.61 12.99
N LEU A 203 0.81 3.90 12.97
CA LEU A 203 1.74 5.00 13.28
C LEU A 203 2.18 4.95 14.75
N MET A 204 1.27 4.70 15.69
CA MET A 204 1.62 4.55 17.11
C MET A 204 2.55 3.35 17.32
N ALA A 205 2.29 2.22 16.67
CA ALA A 205 3.17 1.05 16.71
C ALA A 205 4.56 1.38 16.15
N PHE A 206 4.64 2.04 14.99
CA PHE A 206 5.90 2.50 14.42
C PHE A 206 6.69 3.41 15.35
N LEU A 207 6.03 4.40 15.97
CA LEU A 207 6.68 5.31 16.92
C LEU A 207 7.20 4.57 18.15
N LEU A 208 6.41 3.67 18.72
CA LEU A 208 6.79 2.89 19.90
C LEU A 208 7.99 1.99 19.63
N PHE A 209 8.01 1.31 18.48
CA PHE A 209 9.14 0.49 18.04
C PHE A 209 10.36 1.33 17.66
N SER A 210 10.17 2.50 17.06
CA SER A 210 11.27 3.42 16.73
C SER A 210 11.93 3.97 18.00
N VAL A 211 11.16 4.27 19.05
CA VAL A 211 11.70 4.67 20.36
C VAL A 211 12.43 3.50 21.02
N ALA A 212 11.85 2.30 21.02
CA ALA A 212 12.49 1.10 21.56
C ALA A 212 13.81 0.75 20.83
N GLY A 213 13.85 0.89 19.51
CA GLY A 213 15.04 0.68 18.70
C GLY A 213 16.16 1.68 19.00
N ARG A 214 15.82 2.95 19.25
CA ARG A 214 16.78 3.98 19.69
C ARG A 214 17.33 3.70 21.09
N LEU A 215 16.49 3.27 22.02
CA LEU A 215 16.90 2.94 23.39
C LEU A 215 17.81 1.69 23.45
N THR A 216 17.67 0.78 22.48
CA THR A 216 18.49 -0.44 22.40
C THR A 216 19.82 -0.23 21.65
N GLY A 217 20.16 1.01 21.27
CA GLY A 217 21.46 1.34 20.64
C GLY A 217 21.69 0.73 19.26
N LYS A 218 20.64 0.25 18.57
CA LYS A 218 20.71 -0.31 17.20
C LYS A 218 20.26 0.74 16.18
N GLY A 219 20.88 1.92 16.22
CA GLY A 219 20.76 2.97 15.20
C GLY A 219 21.68 2.70 14.01
#